data_AF-A0A4V1Y0S8-F1
#
_entry.id   AF-A0A4V1Y0S8-F1
#
_cell.length_a   1.000
_cell.length_b   1.000
_cell.length_c   1.000
_cell.angle_alpha   90.00
_cell.angle_beta   90.00
_cell.angle_gamma   90.00
#
_symmetry.space_group_name_H-M   'P 1'
#
loop_
_entity.id
_entity.type
_entity.pdbx_description
1 polymer ?
#
loop_
_entity_poly.entity_id
_entity_poly.type
_entity_poly.pdbx_seq_one_letter_code
_entity_poly.pdbx_strand_id
1 'polypeptide(L)'
;MLVNIFVQAALCLNTWVNPLAFEGFEKNGHDSSWKLYLIYACWVFGEFVFVYFMYVETKGPTLEELVKIIDGPDAVAHVDLEQIEKEQALRSETNEVAEHKV
;
A
#
# COMPACT_ATOMS: atom_id res chain seq x y z
N MET A 1 7.60 8.09 -8.35
CA MET A 1 6.99 9.40 -8.66
C MET A 1 5.53 9.51 -8.22
N LEU A 2 4.65 8.56 -8.58
CA LEU A 2 3.22 8.60 -8.19
C LEU A 2 2.99 8.70 -6.67
N VAL A 3 3.60 7.82 -5.87
CA VAL A 3 3.50 7.86 -4.39
C VAL A 3 3.92 9.23 -3.83
N ASN A 4 4.96 9.85 -4.41
CA ASN A 4 5.45 11.15 -3.96
C ASN A 4 4.42 12.26 -4.24
N ILE A 5 3.68 12.19 -5.35
CA ILE A 5 2.61 13.14 -5.67
C ILE A 5 1.46 13.02 -4.65
N PHE A 6 1.02 11.80 -4.31
CA PHE A 6 -0.03 11.60 -3.31
C PHE A 6 0.40 12.06 -1.91
N VAL A 7 1.64 11.79 -1.52
CA VAL A 7 2.20 12.25 -0.24
C VAL A 7 2.25 13.78 -0.20
N GLN A 8 2.69 14.44 -1.26
CA GLN A 8 2.71 15.92 -1.33
C GLN A 8 1.31 16.53 -1.34
N ALA A 9 0.34 15.89 -2.00
CA ALA A 9 -1.05 16.33 -1.98
C ALA A 9 -1.66 16.23 -0.58
N ALA A 10 -1.44 15.11 0.13
CA ALA A 10 -1.89 14.93 1.50
C ALA A 10 -1.26 15.95 2.45
N LEU A 11 0.04 16.20 2.32
CA LEU A 11 0.76 17.23 3.07
C LEU A 11 0.21 18.63 2.77
N CYS A 12 -0.10 18.94 1.51
CA CYS A 12 -0.68 20.21 1.13
C CYS A 12 -2.01 20.49 1.85
N LEU A 13 -2.91 19.50 1.86
CA LEU A 13 -4.17 19.60 2.59
C LEU A 13 -3.93 19.80 4.10
N ASN A 14 -3.04 19.01 4.68
CA ASN A 14 -2.77 19.09 6.12
C ASN A 14 -2.18 20.44 6.53
N THR A 15 -1.21 20.97 5.79
CA THR A 15 -0.48 22.19 6.13
C THR A 15 -1.24 23.47 5.77
N TRP A 16 -1.97 23.49 4.64
CA TRP A 16 -2.58 24.73 4.13
C TRP A 16 -4.09 24.76 4.28
N VAL A 17 -4.79 23.63 4.12
CA VAL A 17 -6.26 23.60 4.21
C VAL A 17 -6.73 23.59 5.65
N ASN A 18 -6.02 22.93 6.57
CA ASN A 18 -6.43 22.88 7.98
C ASN A 18 -6.48 24.28 8.62
N PRO A 19 -5.44 25.13 8.52
CA PRO A 19 -5.48 26.48 9.09
C PRO A 19 -6.58 27.35 8.46
N LEU A 20 -6.77 27.27 7.13
CA LEU A 20 -7.83 27.99 6.43
C LEU A 20 -9.22 27.56 6.92
N ALA A 21 -9.40 26.27 7.18
CA ALA A 21 -10.65 25.77 7.70
C ALA A 21 -10.89 26.31 9.12
N PHE A 22 -9.88 26.28 10.01
CA PHE A 22 -10.00 26.85 11.34
C PHE A 22 -10.38 28.35 11.30
N GLU A 23 -9.70 29.14 10.48
CA GLU A 23 -10.03 30.57 10.29
C GLU A 23 -11.46 30.76 9.76
N GLY A 24 -11.89 29.92 8.82
CA GLY A 24 -13.25 29.94 8.28
C GLY A 24 -14.32 29.63 9.33
N PHE A 25 -14.10 28.62 10.17
CA PHE A 25 -15.05 28.24 11.22
C PHE A 25 -15.05 29.20 12.42
N GLU A 26 -13.94 29.89 12.68
CA GLU A 26 -13.81 30.95 13.71
C GLU A 26 -14.55 32.23 13.29
N LYS A 27 -14.45 32.64 12.01
CA LYS A 27 -15.11 33.87 11.49
C LYS A 27 -16.65 33.83 11.48
N ASN A 28 -17.27 32.67 11.69
CA ASN A 28 -18.73 32.50 11.66
C ASN A 28 -19.44 32.90 12.97
N GLY A 29 -18.80 33.67 13.86
CA GLY A 29 -19.44 34.42 14.95
C GLY A 29 -19.69 33.66 16.26
N HIS A 30 -19.42 32.35 16.30
CA HIS A 30 -19.43 31.53 17.51
C HIS A 30 -18.35 30.47 17.32
N ASP A 31 -17.45 30.27 18.29
CA ASP A 31 -16.32 29.32 18.24
C ASP A 31 -16.81 27.94 17.77
N SER A 32 -16.80 27.73 16.45
CA SER A 32 -17.40 26.57 15.78
C SER A 32 -16.33 25.57 15.36
N SER A 33 -15.11 25.74 15.86
CA SER A 33 -13.95 24.87 15.62
C SER A 33 -14.24 23.41 15.96
N TRP A 34 -15.21 23.14 16.84
CA TRP A 34 -15.68 21.78 17.15
C TRP A 34 -16.25 21.03 15.94
N LYS A 35 -16.81 21.74 14.95
CA LYS A 35 -17.36 21.13 13.73
C LYS A 35 -16.25 20.51 12.88
N LEU A 36 -15.05 21.10 12.86
CA LEU A 36 -13.90 20.49 12.18
C LEU A 36 -13.50 19.18 12.84
N TYR A 37 -13.41 19.15 14.17
CA TYR A 37 -13.11 17.91 14.88
C TYR A 37 -14.15 16.82 14.60
N LEU A 38 -15.44 17.18 14.48
CA LEU A 38 -16.48 16.23 14.10
C LEU A 38 -16.32 15.70 12.67
N ILE A 39 -15.95 16.55 11.72
CA ILE A 39 -15.64 16.12 10.34
C ILE A 39 -14.48 15.11 10.34
N TYR A 40 -13.39 15.40 11.07
CA TYR A 40 -12.27 14.46 11.21
C TYR A 40 -12.68 13.15 11.89
N ALA A 41 -13.51 13.21 12.93
CA ALA A 41 -14.01 12.02 13.60
C ALA A 41 -14.84 11.14 12.65
N CYS A 42 -15.72 11.74 11.84
CA CYS A 42 -16.48 11.04 10.81
C CYS A 42 -15.57 10.44 9.72
N TRP A 43 -14.52 11.16 9.30
CA TRP A 43 -13.54 10.67 8.35
C TRP A 43 -12.79 9.44 8.88
N VAL A 44 -12.22 9.53 10.08
CA VAL A 44 -11.52 8.42 10.74
C VAL A 44 -12.45 7.24 10.98
N PHE A 45 -13.72 7.49 11.33
CA PHE A 45 -14.71 6.42 11.45
C PHE A 45 -14.96 5.71 10.11
N GLY A 46 -15.02 6.45 9.00
CA GLY A 46 -15.10 5.88 7.65
C GLY A 46 -13.87 5.03 7.30
N GLU A 47 -12.67 5.53 7.59
CA GLU A 47 -11.42 4.77 7.43
C GLU A 47 -11.40 3.51 8.28
N PHE A 48 -11.87 3.60 9.53
CA PHE A 48 -11.97 2.45 10.44
C PHE A 48 -12.90 1.37 9.88
N VAL A 49 -14.08 1.75 9.39
CA VAL A 49 -15.01 0.82 8.75
C VAL A 49 -14.37 0.19 7.50
N PHE A 50 -13.70 0.99 6.67
CA PHE A 50 -13.01 0.49 5.49
C PHE A 50 -11.92 -0.52 5.84
N VAL A 51 -11.05 -0.20 6.81
CA VAL A 51 -9.99 -1.11 7.28
C VAL A 51 -10.58 -2.38 7.89
N TYR A 52 -11.63 -2.27 8.71
CA TYR A 52 -12.27 -3.43 9.34
C TYR A 52 -12.79 -4.46 8.33
N PHE A 53 -13.33 -4.02 7.19
CA PHE A 53 -13.88 -4.94 6.18
C PHE A 53 -12.89 -5.31 5.07
N MET A 54 -11.96 -4.42 4.69
CA MET A 54 -11.08 -4.64 3.53
C MET A 54 -9.71 -5.18 3.91
N TYR A 55 -9.21 -4.89 5.11
CA TYR A 55 -7.88 -5.34 5.53
C TYR A 55 -8.00 -6.63 6.34
N VAL A 56 -7.38 -7.69 5.82
CA VAL A 56 -7.21 -8.95 6.54
C VAL A 56 -6.07 -8.79 7.55
N GLU A 57 -6.20 -9.42 8.72
CA GLU A 57 -5.15 -9.44 9.74
C GLU A 57 -3.88 -10.10 9.21
N THR A 58 -2.75 -9.39 9.25
CA THR A 58 -1.47 -9.86 8.71
C THR A 58 -0.45 -10.24 9.79
N LYS A 59 -0.81 -10.15 11.08
CA LYS A 59 0.11 -10.44 12.19
C LYS A 59 0.20 -11.94 12.48
N GLY A 60 1.40 -12.51 12.34
CA GLY A 60 1.71 -13.88 12.76
C GLY A 60 2.14 -14.84 11.64
N PRO A 61 1.44 -14.88 10.49
CA PRO A 61 1.82 -15.74 9.36
C PRO A 61 3.15 -15.30 8.72
N THR A 62 3.88 -16.27 8.18
CA THR A 62 5.01 -15.97 7.27
C THR A 62 4.50 -15.40 5.94
N LEU A 63 5.34 -14.71 5.17
CA LEU A 63 4.93 -14.10 3.89
C LEU A 63 4.29 -15.11 2.93
N GLU A 64 4.77 -16.37 2.92
CA GLU A 64 4.23 -17.44 2.07
C GLU A 64 2.84 -17.93 2.51
N GLU A 65 2.55 -17.89 3.81
CA GLU A 65 1.23 -18.23 4.35
C GLU A 65 0.23 -17.09 4.17
N LEU A 66 0.72 -15.84 4.17
CA LEU A 66 -0.10 -14.66 3.92
C LEU A 66 -0.63 -14.63 2.48
N VAL A 67 0.17 -15.05 1.49
CA VAL A 67 -0.29 -15.19 0.09
C VAL A 67 -1.46 -16.17 -0.01
N LYS A 68 -1.40 -17.31 0.69
CA LYS A 68 -2.50 -18.29 0.72
C LYS A 68 -3.77 -17.73 1.38
N ILE A 69 -3.62 -16.85 2.36
CA ILE A 69 -4.73 -16.18 3.06
C ILE A 69 -5.37 -15.09 2.19
N ILE A 70 -4.56 -14.32 1.44
CA ILE A 70 -5.03 -13.18 0.65
C ILE A 70 -5.57 -13.62 -0.72
N ASP A 71 -4.83 -14.46 -1.43
CA ASP A 71 -5.14 -14.85 -2.81
C ASP A 71 -5.89 -16.21 -2.88
N GLY A 72 -6.04 -16.92 -1.75
CA GLY A 72 -6.78 -18.19 -1.64
C GLY A 72 -5.94 -19.45 -1.92
N PRO A 73 -6.51 -20.66 -1.78
CA PRO A 73 -5.78 -21.92 -1.91
C PRO A 73 -5.20 -22.19 -3.30
N ASP A 74 -5.69 -21.50 -4.34
CA ASP A 74 -5.16 -21.58 -5.71
C ASP A 74 -4.02 -20.58 -5.98
N ALA A 75 -3.63 -19.78 -4.99
CA ALA A 75 -2.54 -18.82 -5.09
C ALA A 75 -1.14 -19.41 -4.86
N VAL A 76 -1.00 -20.72 -5.02
CA VAL A 76 0.31 -21.32 -5.15
C VAL A 76 0.83 -20.79 -6.48
N ALA A 77 1.84 -19.91 -6.42
CA ALA A 77 2.57 -19.48 -7.60
C ALA A 77 2.80 -20.72 -8.48
N HIS A 78 2.24 -20.72 -9.69
CA HIS A 78 2.54 -21.76 -10.66
C HIS A 78 4.03 -21.62 -10.97
N VAL A 79 4.84 -22.29 -10.16
CA VAL A 79 6.25 -22.47 -10.40
C VAL A 79 6.29 -23.36 -11.63
N ASP A 80 6.38 -22.72 -12.79
CA ASP A 80 6.56 -23.41 -14.05
C ASP A 80 7.97 -24.02 -14.04
N LEU A 81 8.03 -25.28 -13.61
CA LEU A 81 9.26 -26.07 -13.55
C LEU A 81 9.95 -26.13 -14.92
N GLU A 82 9.19 -26.06 -16.01
CA GLU A 82 9.72 -26.03 -17.38
C GLU A 82 10.45 -24.71 -17.66
N GLN A 83 9.97 -23.59 -17.11
CA GLN A 83 10.63 -22.29 -17.23
C GLN A 83 11.93 -22.24 -16.41
N ILE A 84 11.95 -22.85 -15.22
CA ILE A 84 13.17 -22.98 -14.40
C ILE A 84 14.20 -23.89 -15.07
N GLU A 85 13.78 -25.03 -15.63
CA GLU A 85 14.69 -25.91 -16.38
C GLU A 85 15.29 -25.21 -17.58
N LYS A 86 14.50 -24.43 -18.34
CA LYS A 86 14.99 -23.63 -19.47
C LYS A 86 15.97 -22.55 -19.03
N GLU A 87 15.69 -21.82 -17.95
CA GLU A 87 16.63 -20.81 -17.42
C GLU A 87 17.92 -21.45 -16.87
N GLN A 88 17.84 -22.61 -16.21
CA GLN A 88 19.02 -23.33 -15.71
C GLN A 88 19.87 -23.90 -16.85
N ALA A 89 19.24 -24.49 -17.88
CA ALA A 89 19.93 -24.97 -19.07
C ALA A 89 20.64 -23.82 -19.81
N LEU A 90 19.94 -22.71 -20.04
CA LEU A 90 20.50 -21.51 -20.68
C LEU A 90 21.67 -20.92 -19.87
N ARG A 91 21.57 -20.93 -18.53
CA ARG A 91 22.63 -20.44 -17.64
C ARG A 91 23.84 -21.39 -17.60
N SER A 92 23.63 -22.69 -17.72
CA SER A 92 24.70 -23.68 -17.87
C SER A 92 25.43 -23.50 -19.19
N GLU A 93 24.70 -23.40 -20.31
CA GLU A 93 25.28 -23.15 -21.64
C GLU A 93 26.06 -21.83 -21.68
N THR A 94 25.55 -20.77 -21.05
CA THR A 94 26.24 -19.46 -20.99
C THR A 94 27.55 -19.54 -20.21
N ASN A 95 27.60 -20.31 -19.12
CA ASN A 95 28.82 -20.51 -18.33
C ASN A 95 29.86 -21.37 -19.07
N GLU A 96 29.45 -22.44 -19.74
CA GLU A 96 30.34 -23.31 -20.51
C GLU A 96 30.97 -22.57 -21.71
N VAL A 97 30.19 -21.72 -22.40
CA VAL A 97 30.69 -20.88 -23.50
C VAL A 97 31.65 -19.80 -23.01
N ALA A 98 31.44 -19.28 -21.80
CA ALA A 98 32.34 -18.32 -21.19
C ALA A 98 33.69 -18.95 -20.80
N GLU A 99 33.68 -20.18 -20.26
CA GLU A 99 34.91 -20.91 -19.91
C GLU A 99 35.71 -21.36 -21.15
N HIS A 100 35.05 -21.68 -22.27
CA HIS A 100 35.75 -22.10 -23.49
C HIS A 100 36.40 -20.95 -24.28
N LYS A 101 36.08 -19.69 -23.95
CA LYS A 101 36.66 -18.49 -24.59
C LYS A 101 37.84 -17.87 -23.84
N VAL A 102 38.26 -18.46 -22.71
CA VAL A 102 39.44 -18.08 -21.92
C VAL A 102 40.59 -19.03 -22.25
#